data_AF-G9YEU2-F1
#
_entry.id   AF-G9YEU2-F1
#
_cell.length_a   1.000
_cell.length_b   1.000
_cell.length_c   1.000
_cell.angle_alpha   90.00
_cell.angle_beta   90.00
_cell.angle_gamma   90.00
#
_symmetry.space_group_name_H-M   'P 1'
#
loop_
_entity.id
_entity.type
_entity.pdbx_description
1 polymer ?
#
loop_
_entity_poly.entity_id
_entity_poly.type
_entity_poly.pdbx_seq_one_letter_code
_entity_poly.pdbx_strand_id
1 'polypeptide(L)'
;MKTAIDNAAVDIPEVMVEQKIDQMIEEFRLKLQVQNMNLDDYLKHMNTDMDKFREQYKDAAKENVKMDLVLEAVAKAETIEVKDMDLQAEIFTMAQNFGADPQEVYKIILKERRVPMLIQSVGRKKAAGFILSHAVDTNATEEKEETQPAKKAADTSEEKPAKKTAAKRTAKKKEDTPEA
;
A
#
# COMPACT_ATOMS: atom_id res chain seq x y z
N MET A 1 -8.98 8.21 11.73
CA MET A 1 -9.51 7.88 10.39
C MET A 1 -10.84 7.13 10.48
N LYS A 2 -10.85 5.87 10.96
CA LYS A 2 -12.08 5.05 11.09
C LYS A 2 -13.22 5.78 11.82
N THR A 3 -12.94 6.40 12.96
CA THR A 3 -13.91 7.17 13.75
C THR A 3 -14.55 8.35 12.97
N ALA A 4 -13.80 9.03 12.09
CA ALA A 4 -14.33 10.13 11.29
C ALA A 4 -15.30 9.62 10.21
N ILE A 5 -15.03 8.43 9.67
CA ILE A 5 -15.87 7.77 8.67
C ILE A 5 -17.15 7.23 9.32
N ASP A 6 -17.06 6.65 10.52
CA ASP A 6 -18.21 6.08 11.23
C ASP A 6 -19.22 7.15 11.67
N ASN A 7 -18.74 8.30 12.12
CA ASN A 7 -19.57 9.42 12.57
C ASN A 7 -20.27 10.19 11.43
N ALA A 8 -19.83 10.01 10.18
CA ALA A 8 -20.42 10.67 9.03
C ALA A 8 -21.67 9.92 8.55
N ALA A 9 -22.83 10.60 8.56
CA ALA A 9 -24.03 10.12 7.90
C ALA A 9 -23.95 10.46 6.40
N VAL A 10 -23.59 9.47 5.59
CA VAL A 10 -23.44 9.61 4.14
C VAL A 10 -24.39 8.62 3.47
N ASP A 11 -25.34 9.13 2.70
CA ASP A 11 -26.17 8.31 1.83
C ASP A 11 -25.34 7.94 0.58
N ILE A 12 -25.15 6.65 0.34
CA ILE A 12 -24.24 6.14 -0.69
C ILE A 12 -25.08 5.57 -1.83
N PRO A 13 -25.08 6.22 -3.01
CA PRO A 13 -25.77 5.68 -4.18
C PRO A 13 -25.18 4.33 -4.60
N GLU A 14 -26.03 3.35 -4.91
CA GLU A 14 -25.60 2.01 -5.33
C GLU A 14 -24.69 2.06 -6.57
N VAL A 15 -24.92 3.02 -7.48
CA VAL A 15 -24.08 3.25 -8.66
C VAL A 15 -22.62 3.52 -8.28
N MET A 16 -22.37 4.25 -7.19
CA MET A 16 -21.00 4.49 -6.72
C MET A 16 -20.37 3.22 -6.14
N VAL A 17 -21.16 2.39 -5.47
CA VAL A 17 -20.71 1.10 -4.94
C VAL A 17 -20.32 0.17 -6.09
N GLU A 18 -21.16 0.06 -7.12
CA GLU A 18 -20.88 -0.77 -8.31
C GLU A 18 -19.62 -0.30 -9.05
N GLN A 19 -19.47 1.01 -9.26
CA GLN A 19 -18.25 1.58 -9.84
C GLN A 19 -17.00 1.26 -9.00
N LYS A 20 -17.14 1.27 -7.66
CA LYS A 20 -16.04 0.95 -6.77
C LYS A 20 -15.70 -0.54 -6.81
N ILE A 21 -16.70 -1.41 -6.85
CA ILE A 21 -16.52 -2.85 -7.04
C ILE A 21 -15.73 -3.10 -8.34
N ASP A 22 -16.13 -2.47 -9.44
CA ASP A 22 -15.43 -2.59 -10.74
C ASP A 22 -13.96 -2.17 -10.62
N GLN A 23 -13.67 -1.03 -9.99
CA GLN A 23 -12.30 -0.57 -9.76
C GLN A 23 -11.48 -1.57 -8.93
N MET A 24 -12.05 -2.09 -7.84
CA MET A 24 -11.35 -3.04 -6.97
C MET A 24 -11.06 -4.37 -7.69
N ILE A 25 -11.96 -4.81 -8.56
CA ILE A 25 -11.77 -5.99 -9.40
C ILE A 25 -10.68 -5.75 -10.44
N GLU A 26 -10.64 -4.55 -11.05
CA GLU A 26 -9.58 -4.19 -11.99
C GLU A 26 -8.20 -4.17 -11.33
N GLU A 27 -8.09 -3.58 -10.15
CA GLU A 27 -6.87 -3.59 -9.35
C GLU A 27 -6.43 -5.02 -9.02
N PHE A 28 -7.38 -5.88 -8.66
CA PHE A 28 -7.11 -7.29 -8.41
C PHE A 28 -6.63 -8.01 -9.67
N ARG A 29 -7.24 -7.74 -10.83
CA ARG A 29 -6.83 -8.30 -12.12
C ARG A 29 -5.41 -7.89 -12.48
N LEU A 30 -5.07 -6.61 -12.34
CA LEU A 30 -3.71 -6.10 -12.58
C LEU A 30 -2.69 -6.81 -11.67
N LYS A 31 -3.04 -7.04 -10.40
CA LYS A 31 -2.20 -7.79 -9.46
C LYS A 31 -1.99 -9.24 -9.90
N LEU A 32 -3.04 -9.92 -10.39
CA LEU A 32 -2.93 -11.27 -10.92
C LEU A 32 -2.06 -11.33 -12.19
N GLN A 33 -2.17 -10.33 -13.07
CA GLN A 33 -1.34 -10.27 -14.29
C GLN A 33 0.15 -10.20 -13.97
N VAL A 34 0.55 -9.50 -12.90
CA VAL A 34 1.94 -9.48 -12.42
C VAL A 34 2.41 -10.87 -11.97
N GLN A 35 1.50 -11.73 -11.52
CA GLN A 35 1.77 -13.12 -11.15
C GLN A 35 1.55 -14.11 -12.32
N ASN A 36 1.42 -13.60 -13.55
CA ASN A 36 1.12 -14.39 -14.74
C ASN A 36 -0.19 -15.22 -14.63
N MET A 37 -1.15 -14.76 -13.84
CA MET A 37 -2.47 -15.37 -13.65
C MET A 37 -3.56 -14.47 -14.23
N ASN A 38 -4.69 -15.06 -14.66
CA ASN A 38 -5.87 -14.31 -15.08
C ASN A 38 -7.00 -14.48 -14.05
N LEU A 39 -7.96 -13.55 -14.09
CA LEU A 39 -9.10 -13.56 -13.15
C LEU A 39 -9.99 -14.80 -13.36
N ASP A 40 -10.22 -15.21 -14.60
CA ASP A 40 -11.12 -16.33 -14.93
C ASP A 40 -10.63 -17.67 -14.34
N ASP A 41 -9.33 -17.93 -14.43
CA ASP A 41 -8.70 -19.13 -13.88
C ASP A 41 -8.65 -19.07 -12.35
N TYR A 42 -8.50 -17.87 -11.78
CA TYR A 42 -8.63 -17.67 -10.33
C TYR A 42 -10.06 -18.01 -9.84
N LEU A 43 -11.09 -17.51 -10.53
CA LEU A 43 -12.49 -17.80 -10.19
C LEU A 43 -12.81 -19.30 -10.34
N LYS A 44 -12.32 -19.95 -11.41
CA LYS A 44 -12.43 -21.42 -11.58
C LYS A 44 -11.74 -22.18 -10.45
N HIS A 45 -10.54 -21.78 -10.05
CA HIS A 45 -9.81 -22.43 -8.96
C HIS A 45 -10.55 -22.31 -7.62
N MET A 46 -11.16 -21.15 -7.38
CA MET A 46 -11.98 -20.88 -6.19
C MET A 46 -13.40 -21.46 -6.29
N ASN A 47 -13.76 -22.09 -7.41
CA ASN A 47 -15.08 -22.62 -7.70
C ASN A 47 -16.21 -21.59 -7.45
N THR A 48 -15.95 -20.34 -7.82
CA THR A 48 -16.88 -19.21 -7.69
C THR A 48 -17.12 -18.56 -9.05
N ASP A 49 -18.22 -17.83 -9.17
CA ASP A 49 -18.54 -17.01 -10.34
C ASP A 49 -18.25 -15.53 -10.06
N MET A 50 -18.38 -14.72 -11.11
CA MET A 50 -18.12 -13.29 -11.04
C MET A 50 -19.10 -12.57 -10.11
N ASP A 51 -20.37 -12.98 -10.08
CA ASP A 51 -21.41 -12.31 -9.28
C ASP A 51 -21.16 -12.51 -7.79
N LYS A 52 -20.87 -13.74 -7.36
CA LYS A 52 -20.46 -14.03 -5.97
C LYS A 52 -19.16 -13.37 -5.60
N PHE A 53 -18.22 -13.29 -6.54
CA PHE A 53 -16.98 -12.56 -6.31
C PHE A 53 -17.26 -11.07 -6.08
N ARG A 54 -18.12 -10.43 -6.90
CA ARG A 54 -18.56 -9.04 -6.69
C ARG A 54 -19.26 -8.85 -5.35
N GLU A 55 -20.12 -9.78 -4.94
CA GLU A 55 -20.82 -9.72 -3.65
C GLU A 55 -19.83 -9.67 -2.48
N GLN A 56 -18.74 -10.42 -2.53
CA GLN A 56 -17.68 -10.38 -1.50
C GLN A 56 -17.01 -9.01 -1.40
N TYR A 57 -16.96 -8.24 -2.50
CA TYR A 57 -16.41 -6.90 -2.52
C TYR A 57 -17.41 -5.82 -2.13
N LYS A 58 -18.71 -6.14 -2.03
CA LYS A 58 -19.77 -5.14 -1.86
C LYS A 58 -19.63 -4.34 -0.57
N ASP A 59 -19.38 -4.99 0.55
CA ASP A 59 -19.25 -4.31 1.85
C ASP A 59 -17.98 -3.46 1.92
N ALA A 60 -16.86 -4.01 1.45
CA ALA A 60 -15.60 -3.25 1.36
C ALA A 60 -15.71 -2.06 0.40
N ALA A 61 -16.42 -2.21 -0.72
CA ALA A 61 -16.67 -1.14 -1.66
C ALA A 61 -17.54 -0.03 -1.03
N LYS A 62 -18.59 -0.38 -0.30
CA LYS A 62 -19.41 0.59 0.44
C LYS A 62 -18.59 1.39 1.45
N GLU A 63 -17.75 0.72 2.24
CA GLU A 63 -16.86 1.41 3.19
C GLU A 63 -15.88 2.35 2.48
N ASN A 64 -15.29 1.90 1.37
CA ASN A 64 -14.37 2.73 0.60
C ASN A 64 -15.07 3.94 -0.03
N VAL A 65 -16.27 3.79 -0.58
CA VAL A 65 -17.05 4.92 -1.12
C VAL A 65 -17.41 5.89 -0.01
N LYS A 66 -17.79 5.39 1.18
CA LYS A 66 -18.04 6.23 2.35
C LYS A 66 -16.81 7.06 2.70
N MET A 67 -15.64 6.41 2.76
CA MET A 67 -14.37 7.08 3.05
C MET A 67 -14.04 8.14 2.00
N ASP A 68 -14.17 7.81 0.71
CA ASP A 68 -13.91 8.72 -0.40
C ASP A 68 -14.82 9.97 -0.31
N LEU A 69 -16.12 9.78 -0.02
CA LEU A 69 -17.09 10.88 0.15
C LEU A 69 -16.80 11.75 1.38
N VAL A 70 -16.40 11.15 2.50
CA VAL A 70 -16.04 11.90 3.72
C VAL A 70 -14.79 12.73 3.46
N LEU A 71 -13.76 12.17 2.82
CA LEU A 71 -12.55 12.90 2.48
C LEU A 71 -12.82 14.05 1.51
N GLU A 72 -13.70 13.84 0.52
CA GLU A 72 -14.10 14.90 -0.39
C GLU A 72 -14.89 16.00 0.33
N ALA A 73 -15.79 15.63 1.25
CA ALA A 73 -16.54 16.60 2.05
C ALA A 73 -15.61 17.45 2.93
N VAL A 74 -14.62 16.82 3.59
CA VAL A 74 -13.61 17.53 4.38
C VAL A 74 -12.75 18.44 3.50
N ALA A 75 -12.30 17.95 2.34
CA ALA A 75 -11.53 18.76 1.41
C ALA A 75 -12.30 20.01 0.95
N LYS A 76 -13.61 19.90 0.72
CA LYS A 76 -14.49 21.03 0.37
C LYS A 76 -14.72 21.97 1.55
N ALA A 77 -15.02 21.44 2.73
CA ALA A 77 -15.29 22.25 3.93
C ALA A 77 -14.08 23.09 4.34
N GLU A 78 -12.89 22.51 4.24
CA GLU A 78 -11.63 23.13 4.66
C GLU A 78 -10.90 23.82 3.49
N THR A 79 -11.52 23.88 2.31
CA THR A 79 -10.95 24.51 1.10
C THR A 79 -9.54 23.99 0.78
N ILE A 80 -9.36 22.67 0.85
CA ILE A 80 -8.09 22.01 0.56
C ILE A 80 -7.89 21.99 -0.96
N GLU A 81 -7.11 22.95 -1.45
CA GLU A 81 -6.72 23.02 -2.86
C GLU A 81 -5.46 22.18 -3.13
N VAL A 82 -5.48 21.46 -4.25
CA VAL A 82 -4.30 20.76 -4.78
C VAL A 82 -3.49 21.75 -5.62
N LYS A 83 -2.27 22.05 -5.17
CA LYS A 83 -1.36 22.95 -5.87
C LYS A 83 -0.41 22.17 -6.78
N ASP A 84 0.17 22.84 -7.76
CA ASP A 84 1.15 22.23 -8.67
C ASP A 84 2.33 21.60 -7.93
N MET A 85 2.79 22.24 -6.85
CA MET A 85 3.86 21.69 -5.99
C MET A 85 3.46 20.36 -5.34
N ASP A 86 2.18 20.19 -4.96
CA ASP A 86 1.70 18.93 -4.39
C ASP A 86 1.70 17.82 -5.45
N LEU A 87 1.31 18.14 -6.68
CA LEU A 87 1.36 17.22 -7.82
C LEU A 87 2.80 16.81 -8.14
N GLN A 88 3.73 17.76 -8.14
CA GLN A 88 5.15 17.50 -8.37
C GLN A 88 5.75 16.60 -7.28
N ALA A 89 5.42 16.86 -6.01
CA ALA A 89 5.87 16.03 -4.89
C ALA A 89 5.33 14.60 -4.97
N GLU A 90 4.07 14.44 -5.40
CA GLU A 90 3.49 13.12 -5.61
C GLU A 90 4.14 12.38 -6.79
N ILE A 91 4.38 13.05 -7.91
CA ILE A 91 5.10 12.47 -9.06
C ILE A 91 6.51 12.03 -8.65
N PHE A 92 7.22 12.86 -7.87
CA PHE A 92 8.55 12.51 -7.36
C PHE A 92 8.50 11.28 -6.45
N THR A 93 7.50 11.20 -5.57
CA THR A 93 7.28 10.04 -4.70
C THR A 93 6.99 8.77 -5.52
N MET A 94 6.13 8.86 -6.52
CA MET A 94 5.85 7.76 -7.45
C MET A 94 7.12 7.30 -8.16
N ALA A 95 7.90 8.24 -8.70
CA ALA A 95 9.15 7.95 -9.38
C ALA A 95 10.14 7.20 -8.47
N GLN A 96 10.28 7.60 -7.22
CA GLN A 96 11.10 6.88 -6.24
C GLN A 96 10.61 5.45 -5.99
N ASN A 97 9.30 5.28 -5.79
CA ASN A 97 8.71 3.96 -5.51
C ASN A 97 8.91 2.96 -6.66
N PHE A 98 8.91 3.46 -7.91
CA PHE A 98 9.09 2.63 -9.10
C PHE A 98 10.53 2.63 -9.64
N GLY A 99 11.47 3.34 -9.00
CA GLY A 99 12.84 3.48 -9.48
C GLY A 99 12.93 4.15 -10.87
N ALA A 100 11.98 5.02 -11.19
CA ALA A 100 11.86 5.70 -12.48
C ALA A 100 12.29 7.17 -12.38
N ASP A 101 12.53 7.80 -13.53
CA ASP A 101 12.77 9.24 -13.58
C ASP A 101 11.44 10.03 -13.45
N PRO A 102 11.36 11.07 -12.60
CA PRO A 102 10.14 11.86 -12.41
C PRO A 102 9.59 12.50 -13.68
N GLN A 103 10.44 12.90 -14.63
CA GLN A 103 9.98 13.46 -15.90
C GLN A 103 9.32 12.40 -16.77
N GLU A 104 9.81 11.16 -16.73
CA GLU A 104 9.20 10.06 -17.48
C GLU A 104 7.86 9.67 -16.90
N VAL A 105 7.74 9.60 -15.57
CA VAL A 105 6.45 9.41 -14.88
C VAL A 105 5.45 10.50 -15.27
N TYR A 106 5.86 11.76 -15.28
CA TYR A 106 5.00 12.87 -15.69
C TYR A 106 4.51 12.73 -17.14
N LYS A 107 5.40 12.41 -18.08
CA LYS A 107 5.02 12.18 -19.49
C LYS A 107 4.00 11.05 -19.65
N ILE A 108 4.18 9.95 -18.92
CA ILE A 108 3.24 8.81 -18.95
C ILE A 108 1.86 9.28 -18.46
N ILE A 109 1.79 10.00 -17.34
CA ILE A 109 0.53 10.53 -16.80
C ILE A 109 -0.18 11.44 -17.81
N LEU A 110 0.57 12.31 -18.51
CA LEU A 110 0.00 13.15 -19.57
C LEU A 110 -0.50 12.32 -20.77
N LYS A 111 0.33 11.38 -21.26
CA LYS A 111 0.02 10.52 -22.40
C LYS A 111 -1.21 9.65 -22.16
N GLU A 112 -1.36 9.13 -20.94
CA GLU A 112 -2.49 8.31 -20.51
C GLU A 112 -3.70 9.15 -20.05
N ARG A 113 -3.61 10.48 -20.09
CA ARG A 113 -4.65 11.41 -19.60
C ARG A 113 -5.07 11.17 -18.14
N ARG A 114 -4.11 10.79 -17.29
CA ARG A 114 -4.34 10.44 -15.88
C ARG A 114 -4.18 11.62 -14.91
N VAL A 115 -3.99 12.84 -15.43
CA VAL A 115 -3.89 14.06 -14.61
C VAL A 115 -5.07 14.21 -13.63
N PRO A 116 -6.35 14.01 -14.04
CA PRO A 116 -7.47 14.10 -13.10
C PRO A 116 -7.37 13.09 -11.95
N MET A 117 -6.92 11.87 -12.24
CA MET A 117 -6.72 10.81 -11.22
C MET A 117 -5.62 11.20 -10.23
N LEU A 118 -4.53 11.82 -10.72
CA LEU A 118 -3.45 12.31 -9.86
C LEU A 118 -3.96 13.40 -8.91
N ILE A 119 -4.70 14.39 -9.42
CA ILE A 119 -5.28 15.46 -8.61
C ILE A 119 -6.19 14.88 -7.52
N GLN A 120 -7.05 13.93 -7.87
CA GLN A 120 -7.93 13.25 -6.91
C GLN A 120 -7.14 12.49 -5.84
N SER A 121 -6.08 11.77 -6.21
CA SER A 121 -5.21 11.07 -5.26
C SER A 121 -4.56 12.04 -4.26
N VAL A 122 -3.98 13.13 -4.77
CA VAL A 122 -3.32 14.14 -3.95
C VAL A 122 -4.32 14.86 -3.03
N GLY A 123 -5.49 15.20 -3.54
CA GLY A 123 -6.56 15.81 -2.74
C GLY A 123 -6.98 14.91 -1.56
N ARG A 124 -7.21 13.62 -1.81
CA ARG A 124 -7.55 12.64 -0.75
C ARG A 124 -6.43 12.51 0.28
N LYS A 125 -5.17 12.45 -0.15
CA LYS A 125 -4.01 12.37 0.75
C LYS A 125 -3.90 13.60 1.65
N LYS A 126 -4.16 14.80 1.11
CA LYS A 126 -4.16 16.05 1.88
C LYS A 126 -5.32 16.11 2.87
N ALA A 127 -6.53 15.74 2.46
CA ALA A 127 -7.68 15.64 3.35
C ALA A 127 -7.43 14.64 4.49
N ALA A 128 -6.81 13.49 4.18
CA ALA A 128 -6.44 12.50 5.18
C ALA A 128 -5.40 13.04 6.17
N GLY A 129 -4.37 13.73 5.67
CA GLY A 129 -3.37 14.39 6.51
C GLY A 129 -3.97 15.46 7.43
N PHE A 130 -4.93 16.23 6.92
CA PHE A 130 -5.67 17.22 7.69
C PHE A 130 -6.50 16.57 8.81
N ILE A 131 -7.26 15.52 8.50
CA ILE A 131 -8.02 14.78 9.53
C ILE A 131 -7.08 14.24 10.60
N LEU A 132 -5.89 13.74 10.22
CA LEU A 132 -4.93 13.21 11.17
C LEU A 132 -4.29 14.31 12.04
N SER A 133 -3.97 15.48 11.48
CA SER A 133 -3.38 16.59 12.24
C SER A 133 -4.36 17.25 13.21
N HIS A 134 -5.66 17.16 12.94
CA HIS A 134 -6.74 17.70 13.78
C HIS A 134 -7.46 16.63 14.61
N ALA A 135 -7.11 15.35 14.45
CA ALA A 135 -7.62 14.29 15.30
C ALA A 135 -7.02 14.43 16.70
N VAL A 136 -7.89 14.59 17.70
CA VAL A 136 -7.48 14.39 19.09
C VAL A 136 -7.19 12.89 19.26
N ASP A 137 -5.98 12.53 19.67
CA ASP A 137 -5.60 11.15 19.97
C ASP A 137 -6.39 10.63 21.17
N THR A 138 -7.61 10.15 20.93
CA THR A 138 -8.42 9.47 21.95
C THR A 138 -7.93 8.05 22.23
N ASN A 139 -6.90 7.56 21.52
CA ASN A 139 -6.27 6.26 21.73
C ASN A 139 -5.06 6.29 22.69
N ALA A 140 -4.69 7.45 23.25
CA ALA A 140 -3.56 7.55 24.18
C ALA A 140 -3.86 7.00 25.60
N THR A 141 -5.04 6.44 25.85
CA THR A 141 -5.49 6.06 27.21
C THR A 141 -5.62 4.56 27.48
N GLU A 142 -5.36 3.66 26.51
CA GLU A 142 -5.56 2.22 26.71
C GLU A 142 -4.31 1.33 26.51
N GLU A 143 -3.09 1.89 26.50
CA GLU A 143 -1.85 1.08 26.57
C GLU A 143 -0.99 1.44 27.80
N LYS A 144 -1.53 1.24 29.01
CA LYS A 144 -0.72 1.00 30.22
C LYS A 144 -1.48 0.14 31.23
N GLU A 145 -1.43 -1.18 31.05
CA GLU A 145 -1.16 -2.14 32.14
C GLU A 145 -1.13 -3.56 31.59
N GLU A 146 0.08 -4.08 31.34
CA GLU A 146 0.44 -5.45 31.71
C GLU A 146 1.97 -5.54 31.80
N THR A 147 2.48 -5.10 32.95
CA THR A 147 3.85 -5.37 33.38
C THR A 147 4.00 -6.86 33.69
N GLN A 148 4.72 -7.59 32.84
CA GLN A 148 5.27 -8.90 33.20
C GLN A 148 6.34 -8.72 34.30
N PRO A 149 6.29 -9.43 35.44
CA PRO A 149 7.37 -9.42 36.41
C PRO A 149 8.45 -10.42 36.00
N ALA A 150 9.67 -9.92 35.81
CA ALA A 150 10.86 -10.73 35.70
C ALA A 150 11.19 -11.41 37.03
N LYS A 151 11.48 -12.73 37.00
CA LYS A 151 12.35 -13.38 37.98
C LYS A 151 13.45 -14.17 37.28
N LYS A 152 14.68 -13.66 37.41
CA LYS A 152 15.94 -14.39 37.25
C LYS A 152 16.05 -15.49 38.31
N ALA A 153 16.58 -16.65 37.93
CA ALA A 153 17.60 -17.33 38.72
C ALA A 153 18.48 -18.13 37.74
N ALA A 154 19.78 -17.85 37.80
CA ALA A 154 20.85 -18.52 37.09
C ALA A 154 21.31 -19.76 37.89
N ASP A 155 21.77 -20.81 37.22
CA ASP A 155 22.99 -21.52 37.63
C ASP A 155 23.62 -22.23 36.42
N THR A 156 24.91 -22.45 36.56
CA THR A 156 26.03 -22.62 35.64
C THR A 156 26.52 -24.07 35.54
N SER A 157 27.32 -24.36 34.50
CA SER A 157 28.50 -25.27 34.43
C SER A 157 28.54 -25.94 33.04
N GLU A 158 29.44 -25.47 32.15
CA GLU A 158 30.68 -26.15 31.67
C GLU A 158 30.38 -27.36 30.75
N GLU A 159 30.93 -27.52 29.54
CA GLU A 159 32.36 -27.62 29.22
C GLU A 159 32.58 -27.59 27.68
N LYS A 160 33.60 -26.85 27.22
CA LYS A 160 34.31 -26.98 25.92
C LYS A 160 35.60 -27.75 26.25
N PRO A 161 36.38 -28.43 25.35
CA PRO A 161 36.50 -28.18 23.90
C PRO A 161 36.99 -29.35 23.00
N ALA A 162 37.07 -29.14 21.67
CA ALA A 162 38.25 -29.56 20.88
C ALA A 162 38.30 -28.95 19.47
N LYS A 163 39.48 -28.40 19.17
CA LYS A 163 40.01 -27.86 17.90
C LYS A 163 40.60 -28.99 17.03
N LYS A 164 40.75 -28.69 15.72
CA LYS A 164 41.87 -29.00 14.78
C LYS A 164 41.28 -29.36 13.39
N THR A 165 41.80 -29.01 12.22
CA THR A 165 43.07 -28.44 11.71
C THR A 165 42.84 -28.16 10.21
N ALA A 166 43.11 -26.98 9.68
CA ALA A 166 44.34 -26.58 8.97
C ALA A 166 44.64 -27.29 7.61
N ALA A 167 44.85 -26.43 6.60
CA ALA A 167 45.90 -26.47 5.56
C ALA A 167 45.56 -26.93 4.11
N LYS A 168 45.55 -25.91 3.21
CA LYS A 168 46.54 -25.67 2.13
C LYS A 168 46.48 -26.51 0.84
N ARG A 169 46.35 -25.80 -0.31
CA ARG A 169 47.21 -25.79 -1.54
C ARG A 169 46.37 -25.27 -2.74
N THR A 170 46.57 -24.05 -3.26
CA THR A 170 47.49 -23.64 -4.36
C THR A 170 47.56 -24.57 -5.59
N ALA A 171 47.11 -24.10 -6.77
CA ALA A 171 47.97 -23.73 -7.92
C ALA A 171 47.24 -23.68 -9.29
N LYS A 172 47.83 -22.89 -10.22
CA LYS A 172 47.68 -22.78 -11.71
C LYS A 172 46.52 -21.88 -12.20
N LYS A 173 46.72 -20.67 -12.76
CA LYS A 173 47.63 -20.06 -13.78
C LYS A 173 47.45 -20.58 -15.22
N LYS A 174 46.88 -19.72 -16.08
CA LYS A 174 47.26 -19.33 -17.47
C LYS A 174 46.14 -18.41 -18.01
N GLU A 175 46.28 -17.10 -18.19
CA GLU A 175 47.09 -16.30 -19.15
C GLU A 175 46.77 -16.59 -20.63
N ASP A 176 46.35 -15.51 -21.32
CA ASP A 176 46.39 -15.20 -22.76
C ASP A 176 45.48 -15.98 -23.74
N THR A 177 44.82 -15.39 -24.75
CA THR A 177 45.17 -14.24 -25.64
C THR A 177 43.89 -13.71 -26.36
N PRO A 178 43.91 -12.75 -27.33
CA PRO A 178 42.92 -11.67 -27.46
C PRO A 178 42.09 -11.71 -28.77
N GLU A 179 41.21 -10.71 -28.89
CA GLU A 179 40.73 -10.00 -30.10
C GLU A 179 40.83 -10.66 -31.50
N ALA A 180 39.66 -10.79 -32.15
CA ALA A 180 39.42 -10.47 -33.56
C ALA A 180 37.93 -10.16 -33.76
#